data_AF-A0A5C7A850-F1
#
_entry.id   AF-A0A5C7A850-F1
#
_cell.length_a   1.000
_cell.length_b   1.000
_cell.length_c   1.000
_cell.angle_alpha   90.00
_cell.angle_beta   90.00
_cell.angle_gamma   90.00
#
_symmetry.space_group_name_H-M   'P 1'
#
loop_
_entity.id
_entity.type
_entity.pdbx_description
1 polymer ?
#
loop_
_entity_poly.entity_id
_entity_poly.type
_entity_poly.pdbx_seq_one_letter_code
_entity_poly.pdbx_strand_id
1 'polypeptide(L)' 'ASASRWASGGQPDRLPLVEADRTPPRRPRDVFVFFISGAKERAPAAAMALIDRLT' A
#
# COMPACT_ATOMS: atom_id res chain seq x y z
N ALA A 1 3.91 1.34 6.97
CA ALA A 1 4.20 2.72 6.47
C ALA A 1 3.44 3.06 5.18
N SER A 2 3.74 2.47 4.01
CA SER A 2 3.08 2.90 2.75
C SER A 2 1.57 2.70 2.72
N ALA A 3 1.07 1.54 3.17
CA ALA A 3 -0.37 1.28 3.22
C ALA A 3 -1.10 2.36 4.04
N SER A 4 -0.64 2.62 5.26
CA SER A 4 -1.18 3.68 6.13
C SER A 4 -1.05 5.08 5.52
N ARG A 5 0.07 5.36 4.81
CA ARG A 5 0.29 6.65 4.15
C ARG A 5 -0.75 6.89 3.06
N TRP A 6 -0.98 5.91 2.18
CA TRP A 6 -2.04 5.96 1.17
C TRP A 6 -3.42 6.09 1.81
N ALA A 7 -3.70 5.34 2.88
CA ALA A 7 -4.99 5.39 3.57
C ALA A 7 -5.28 6.78 4.15
N SER A 8 -4.26 7.48 4.65
CA SER A 8 -4.37 8.89 5.10
C SER A 8 -4.48 9.91 3.97
N GLY A 9 -4.45 9.46 2.72
CA GLY A 9 -4.51 10.29 1.53
C GLY A 9 -3.15 10.80 1.02
N GLY A 10 -2.05 10.39 1.63
CA GLY A 10 -0.70 10.78 1.23
C GLY A 10 -0.08 9.88 0.16
N GLN A 11 1.12 10.25 -0.28
CA GLN A 11 1.98 9.45 -1.15
C GLN A 11 3.22 8.99 -0.36
N PRO A 12 3.66 7.73 -0.50
CA PRO A 12 4.89 7.24 0.11
C PRO A 12 6.10 7.48 -0.79
N ASP A 13 7.17 8.03 -0.23
CA ASP A 13 8.34 8.49 -0.98
C ASP A 13 9.20 7.35 -1.55
N ARG A 14 9.05 6.14 -0.98
CA ARG A 14 9.87 4.96 -1.32
C ARG A 14 9.40 4.19 -2.56
N LEU A 15 8.32 4.62 -3.21
CA LEU A 15 7.75 3.93 -4.37
C LEU A 15 7.61 4.91 -5.54
N PRO A 16 8.06 4.55 -6.76
CA PRO A 16 7.85 5.38 -7.93
C PRO A 16 6.35 5.53 -8.20
N LEU A 17 5.93 6.75 -8.52
CA LEU A 17 4.56 7.08 -8.87
C LEU A 17 4.42 7.12 -10.39
N VAL A 18 3.27 6.68 -10.90
CA VAL A 18 2.94 6.77 -12.33
C VAL A 18 2.78 8.23 -12.76
N GLU A 19 2.11 9.04 -11.92
CA GLU A 19 1.95 10.49 -12.12
C GLU A 19 2.80 11.24 -11.08
N ALA A 20 4.12 11.31 -11.28
CA ALA A 20 5.05 11.89 -10.31
C ALA A 20 4.79 13.40 -10.04
N ASP A 21 4.31 14.14 -11.04
CA ASP A 21 4.06 15.59 -10.92
C ASP A 21 2.67 15.92 -10.34
N ARG A 22 1.83 14.91 -10.12
CA ARG A 22 0.46 15.10 -9.63
C ARG A 22 0.37 14.88 -8.13
N THR A 23 0.03 15.94 -7.41
CA THR A 23 -0.32 15.86 -5.98
C THR A 23 -1.84 15.89 -5.81
N PRO A 24 -2.50 14.75 -5.48
CA PRO A 24 -3.93 14.72 -5.22
C PRO A 24 -4.25 15.33 -3.85
N PRO A 25 -5.48 15.83 -3.63
CA PRO A 25 -5.92 16.30 -2.32
C PRO A 25 -5.74 15.22 -1.24
N ARG A 26 -5.21 15.64 -0.08
CA ARG A 26 -4.98 14.74 1.05
C ARG A 26 -6.29 14.47 1.81
N ARG A 27 -7.01 13.46 1.35
CA ARG A 27 -8.23 12.94 1.99
C ARG A 27 -8.13 11.44 2.24
N PRO A 28 -8.68 10.92 3.35
CA PRO A 28 -8.75 9.49 3.62
C PRO A 28 -9.40 8.73 2.46
N ARG A 29 -8.93 7.50 2.22
CA ARG A 29 -9.43 6.64 1.14
C ARG A 29 -9.25 5.18 1.49
N ASP A 30 -10.10 4.33 0.93
CA ASP A 30 -9.94 2.88 1.00
C ASP A 30 -8.72 2.45 0.18
N VAL A 31 -7.93 1.55 0.76
CA VAL A 31 -6.70 1.04 0.15
C VAL A 31 -6.72 -0.47 0.19
N PHE A 32 -6.63 -1.08 -0.98
CA PHE A 32 -6.55 -2.53 -1.16
C PHE A 32 -5.13 -2.87 -1.62
N VAL A 33 -4.44 -3.74 -0.86
CA VAL A 33 -3.07 -4.17 -1.17
C VAL A 33 -3.09 -5.65 -1.57
N PHE A 34 -2.62 -5.94 -2.78
CA PHE A 34 -2.57 -7.31 -3.31
C PHE A 34 -1.13 -7.84 -3.33
N PHE A 35 -0.94 -9.06 -2.84
CA PHE A 35 0.34 -9.77 -2.90
C PHE A 35 0.35 -10.69 -4.11
N ILE A 36 0.94 -10.23 -5.21
CA ILE A 36 0.98 -10.97 -6.48
C ILE A 36 2.45 -11.22 -6.84
N SER A 37 2.94 -12.42 -6.52
CA SER A 37 4.27 -12.90 -6.92
C SER A 37 4.18 -14.21 -7.68
N GLY A 38 5.30 -14.73 -8.22
CA GLY A 38 5.35 -16.06 -8.83
C GLY A 38 5.20 -17.21 -7.83
N ALA A 39 5.56 -16.98 -6.57
CA ALA A 39 5.38 -17.91 -5.44
C ALA A 39 4.03 -17.66 -4.75
N LYS A 40 2.93 -18.08 -5.40
CA LYS A 40 1.55 -17.81 -4.96
C LYS A 40 1.26 -18.36 -3.57
N GLU A 41 1.87 -19.48 -3.20
CA GLU A 41 1.75 -20.12 -1.90
C GLU A 41 2.20 -19.21 -0.74
N ARG A 42 3.05 -18.21 -1.01
CA ARG A 42 3.55 -17.26 0.01
C ARG A 42 2.67 -16.02 0.16
N ALA A 43 1.76 -15.77 -0.78
CA ALA A 43 0.94 -14.56 -0.77
C ALA A 43 0.02 -14.44 0.47
N PRO A 44 -0.66 -15.51 0.94
CA PRO A 44 -1.48 -15.42 2.14
C PRO A 44 -0.67 -15.05 3.38
N ALA A 45 0.50 -15.67 3.56
CA ALA A 45 1.39 -15.37 4.69
C ALA A 45 1.86 -13.90 4.68
N ALA A 46 2.19 -13.36 3.51
CA ALA A 46 2.58 -11.96 3.38
C ALA A 46 1.42 -10.99 3.69
N ALA A 47 0.19 -11.33 3.29
CA ALA A 47 -1.00 -10.57 3.61
C ALA A 47 -1.29 -10.55 5.12
N MET A 48 -1.28 -11.72 5.76
CA MET A 48 -1.46 -11.84 7.22
C MET A 48 -0.39 -11.03 7.97
N ALA A 49 0.89 -11.19 7.59
CA ALA A 49 1.98 -10.43 8.20
C ALA A 49 1.90 -8.91 7.97
N LEU A 50 1.24 -8.44 6.91
CA LEU A 50 0.95 -7.01 6.74
C LEU A 50 -0.18 -6.57 7.67
N ILE A 51 -1.25 -7.34 7.78
CA ILE A 51 -2.39 -7.05 8.66
C ILE A 51 -1.91 -6.92 10.12
N ASP A 52 -1.11 -7.87 10.60
CA ASP A 52 -0.55 -7.86 11.96
C ASP A 52 0.30 -6.62 12.28
N ARG A 53 0.86 -5.96 11.26
CA ARG A 53 1.66 -4.72 11.42
C ARG A 53 0.82 -3.44 11.34
N LEU A 54 -0.44 -3.56 10.94
CA LEU A 54 -1.38 -2.44 10.82
C LEU A 54 -2.31 -2.34 12.03
N THR A 55 -2.48 -3.44 12.75
CA THR A 55 -3.12 -3.52 14.08
C THR A 55 -2.14 -3.17 15.18
#